data_AF-A0A9W4I0A9-F1
#
_entry.id   AF-A0A9W4I0A9-F1
#
_cell.length_a   1.000
_cell.length_b   1.000
_cell.length_c   1.000
_cell.angle_alpha   90.00
_cell.angle_beta   90.00
_cell.angle_gamma   90.00
#
_symmetry.space_group_name_H-M   'P 1'
#
loop_
_entity.id
_entity.type
_entity.pdbx_description
1 polymer ?
#
loop_
_entity_poly.entity_id
_entity_poly.type
_entity_poly.pdbx_seq_one_letter_code
_entity_poly.pdbx_strand_id
1 'polypeptide(L)'
;MTDSGVNLPRGISRRGSRPPTIVGKSGGDAIKDDRIPLANCAILNFLNIFKMSAKGPFHLVTVNTAPERAKRLIGRVAEALKDQYTIIHVDNCESKDILPEGHKNQLTVTEIDEVEAKVKQHNPEVLFSASMWTAEEAQQIHAIARSVRPDIKLHAIPEGLQVERGPDAIVEYLCEKVPVLLDS
;
A
#
# COMPACT_ATOMS: atom_id res chain seq x y z
N MET A 1 58.99 0.16 9.00
CA MET A 1 59.41 -1.12 9.61
C MET A 1 58.17 -1.96 9.83
N THR A 2 58.05 -3.01 9.01
CA THR A 2 57.41 -4.33 9.26
C THR A 2 55.92 -4.39 9.65
N ASP A 3 55.11 -5.33 9.19
CA ASP A 3 55.20 -6.36 8.14
C ASP A 3 53.78 -6.95 7.99
N SER A 4 53.48 -7.34 6.76
CA SER A 4 52.64 -8.44 6.26
C SER A 4 51.70 -9.24 7.20
N GLY A 5 50.53 -9.61 6.66
CA GLY A 5 49.67 -10.61 7.29
C GLY A 5 48.48 -11.06 6.45
N VAL A 6 48.70 -11.46 5.20
CA VAL A 6 47.71 -12.15 4.35
C VAL A 6 47.57 -13.60 4.83
N ASN A 7 46.36 -14.13 5.00
CA ASN A 7 46.17 -15.59 5.05
C ASN A 7 44.80 -16.04 4.52
N LEU A 8 44.87 -16.75 3.40
CA LEU A 8 43.85 -17.57 2.75
C LEU A 8 44.21 -19.03 3.03
N PRO A 9 43.22 -19.93 3.22
CA PRO A 9 43.44 -21.31 2.83
C PRO A 9 42.45 -21.79 1.77
N ARG A 10 43.01 -22.43 0.75
CA ARG A 10 42.37 -23.33 -0.22
C ARG A 10 42.24 -24.74 0.37
N GLY A 11 41.20 -25.48 -0.02
CA GLY A 11 41.07 -26.95 0.14
C GLY A 11 39.72 -27.41 -0.46
N ILE A 12 39.61 -27.73 -1.75
CA ILE A 12 39.76 -29.03 -2.45
C ILE A 12 38.94 -30.20 -1.86
N SER A 13 38.07 -30.79 -2.71
CA SER A 13 37.89 -32.24 -3.00
C SER A 13 36.57 -32.95 -2.64
N ARG A 14 35.82 -33.28 -3.71
CA ARG A 14 35.30 -34.62 -4.13
C ARG A 14 34.05 -35.25 -3.45
N ARG A 15 33.08 -35.48 -4.35
CA ARG A 15 32.34 -36.73 -4.68
C ARG A 15 31.51 -37.47 -3.61
N GLY A 16 30.22 -37.60 -3.92
CA GLY A 16 29.33 -38.73 -3.58
C GLY A 16 27.94 -38.47 -4.19
N SER A 17 27.52 -39.11 -5.29
CA SER A 17 27.06 -40.51 -5.46
C SER A 17 25.60 -40.77 -5.03
N ARG A 18 24.74 -40.76 -6.06
CA ARG A 18 23.49 -41.53 -6.32
C ARG A 18 22.17 -41.17 -5.59
N PRO A 19 21.04 -41.21 -6.33
CA PRO A 19 19.67 -41.15 -5.78
C PRO A 19 19.12 -42.55 -5.47
N PRO A 20 18.14 -42.71 -4.57
CA PRO A 20 17.38 -43.93 -4.45
C PRO A 20 16.14 -43.91 -5.37
N THR A 21 16.10 -44.90 -6.25
CA THR A 21 14.91 -45.38 -6.95
C THR A 21 14.02 -46.16 -5.98
N ILE A 22 12.71 -45.88 -5.95
CA ILE A 22 11.72 -46.78 -5.35
C ILE A 22 10.76 -47.23 -6.45
N VAL A 23 10.73 -48.55 -6.63
CA VAL A 23 9.82 -49.35 -7.46
C VAL A 23 8.83 -50.05 -6.53
N GLY A 24 7.54 -50.03 -6.88
CA GLY A 24 6.50 -50.94 -6.36
C GLY A 24 5.20 -50.72 -7.17
N LYS A 25 4.89 -51.56 -8.17
CA LYS A 25 4.01 -52.77 -8.13
C LYS A 25 2.61 -52.46 -7.56
N SER A 26 1.56 -52.32 -8.37
CA SER A 26 0.74 -53.32 -9.10
C SER A 26 -0.26 -54.10 -8.22
N GLY A 27 -1.54 -54.04 -8.60
CA GLY A 27 -2.68 -54.81 -8.08
C GLY A 27 -3.77 -53.89 -7.53
N GLY A 28 -5.05 -53.97 -7.86
CA GLY A 28 -5.84 -54.92 -8.64
C GLY A 28 -7.31 -54.67 -8.28
N ASP A 29 -8.15 -54.52 -9.31
CA ASP A 29 -9.58 -54.82 -9.42
C ASP A 29 -10.63 -54.39 -8.36
N ALA A 30 -11.48 -53.47 -8.83
CA ALA A 30 -12.95 -53.55 -8.96
C ALA A 30 -13.84 -53.85 -7.74
N ILE A 31 -14.67 -52.86 -7.35
CA ILE A 31 -16.05 -53.07 -6.89
C ILE A 31 -16.96 -51.90 -7.35
N LYS A 32 -17.79 -52.19 -8.35
CA LYS A 32 -19.26 -52.00 -8.47
C LYS A 32 -19.90 -50.69 -7.94
N ASP A 33 -20.48 -49.97 -8.90
CA ASP A 33 -21.90 -49.57 -9.05
C ASP A 33 -22.73 -49.07 -7.85
N ASP A 34 -23.71 -48.26 -8.22
CA ASP A 34 -24.87 -47.78 -7.46
C ASP A 34 -24.74 -46.54 -6.56
N ARG A 35 -25.46 -45.52 -7.06
CA ARG A 35 -26.08 -44.38 -6.36
C ARG A 35 -25.26 -43.09 -6.30
N ILE A 36 -25.54 -42.27 -7.31
CA ILE A 36 -25.60 -40.80 -7.21
C ILE A 36 -26.65 -40.45 -6.14
N PRO A 37 -26.30 -39.84 -4.99
CA PRO A 37 -27.27 -39.08 -4.24
C PRO A 37 -27.28 -37.67 -4.82
N LEU A 38 -28.34 -37.32 -5.54
CA LEU A 38 -28.80 -35.94 -5.69
C LEU A 38 -29.13 -35.40 -4.29
N ALA A 39 -28.11 -34.97 -3.53
CA ALA A 39 -28.29 -34.27 -2.28
C ALA A 39 -26.96 -33.63 -1.87
N ASN A 40 -26.60 -32.54 -2.55
CA ASN A 40 -26.03 -31.33 -1.94
C ASN A 40 -25.65 -30.32 -3.04
N CYS A 41 -26.65 -29.88 -3.81
CA CYS A 41 -26.54 -28.73 -4.69
C CYS A 41 -26.72 -27.39 -3.92
N ALA A 42 -26.46 -27.38 -2.60
CA ALA A 42 -26.63 -26.22 -1.73
C ALA A 42 -25.36 -25.84 -0.93
N ILE A 43 -24.20 -26.45 -1.23
CA ILE A 43 -22.89 -25.99 -0.73
C ILE A 43 -22.02 -25.53 -1.91
N LEU A 44 -22.63 -24.82 -2.85
CA LEU A 44 -21.93 -24.04 -3.88
C LEU A 44 -22.42 -22.59 -3.89
N ASN A 45 -22.75 -22.04 -2.71
CA ASN A 45 -22.89 -20.61 -2.47
C ASN A 45 -21.85 -20.07 -1.48
N PHE A 46 -20.78 -20.83 -1.19
CA PHE A 46 -19.74 -20.46 -0.22
C PHE A 46 -18.37 -20.15 -0.82
N LEU A 47 -18.26 -20.11 -2.14
CA LEU A 47 -17.21 -19.36 -2.82
C LEU A 47 -17.90 -18.17 -3.45
N ASN A 48 -17.88 -17.05 -2.73
CA ASN A 48 -18.30 -15.78 -3.26
C ASN A 48 -17.43 -15.51 -4.50
N ILE A 49 -17.97 -15.80 -5.69
CA ILE A 49 -17.45 -15.43 -7.01
C ILE A 49 -17.62 -13.91 -7.15
N PHE A 50 -17.04 -13.17 -6.22
CA PHE A 50 -16.81 -11.75 -6.27
C PHE A 50 -15.31 -11.54 -6.06
N LYS A 51 -14.51 -12.12 -6.96
CA LYS A 51 -13.31 -11.42 -7.39
C LYS A 51 -13.82 -10.22 -8.21
N MET A 52 -14.39 -9.23 -7.51
CA MET A 52 -14.65 -7.91 -8.07
C MET A 52 -13.33 -7.52 -8.70
N SER A 53 -13.31 -7.29 -10.01
CA SER A 53 -12.14 -6.68 -10.64
C SER A 53 -11.84 -5.45 -9.79
N ALA A 54 -10.68 -5.42 -9.13
CA ALA A 54 -10.34 -4.36 -8.21
C ALA A 54 -10.63 -3.04 -8.91
N LYS A 55 -11.49 -2.20 -8.31
CA LYS A 55 -11.89 -0.95 -8.93
C LYS A 55 -10.64 -0.12 -9.14
N GLY A 56 -10.42 0.26 -10.40
CA GLY A 56 -9.47 1.25 -10.93
C GLY A 56 -8.01 1.17 -10.45
N PRO A 57 -7.02 1.58 -11.26
CA PRO A 57 -5.80 2.14 -10.70
C PRO A 57 -6.11 3.55 -10.16
N PHE A 58 -6.38 3.65 -8.86
CA PHE A 58 -6.59 4.93 -8.18
C PHE A 58 -5.24 5.58 -7.87
N HIS A 59 -4.93 6.64 -8.61
CA HIS A 59 -3.72 7.42 -8.38
C HIS A 59 -3.90 8.30 -7.14
N LEU A 60 -3.11 8.01 -6.12
CA LEU A 60 -3.11 8.71 -4.84
C LEU A 60 -1.84 9.55 -4.70
N VAL A 61 -2.01 10.81 -4.34
CA VAL A 61 -0.94 11.71 -3.89
C VAL A 61 -1.13 12.04 -2.42
N THR A 62 -0.04 12.09 -1.67
CA THR A 62 -0.05 12.43 -0.24
C THR A 62 0.69 13.73 0.01
N VAL A 63 0.20 14.55 0.95
CA VAL A 63 0.91 15.76 1.41
C VAL A 63 1.40 15.52 2.82
N ASN A 64 2.68 15.19 2.95
CA ASN A 64 3.31 14.82 4.22
C ASN A 64 4.79 15.22 4.24
N THR A 65 5.26 15.78 5.35
CA THR A 65 6.69 16.09 5.54
C THR A 65 7.59 14.85 5.67
N ALA A 66 7.01 13.68 5.94
CA ALA A 66 7.71 12.41 6.00
C ALA A 66 7.23 11.47 4.89
N PRO A 67 7.83 11.51 3.68
CA PRO A 67 7.43 10.66 2.55
C PRO A 67 7.55 9.16 2.87
N GLU A 68 8.59 8.76 3.59
CA GLU A 68 8.83 7.39 4.03
C GLU A 68 7.69 6.87 4.90
N ARG A 69 7.15 7.73 5.76
CA ARG A 69 6.02 7.41 6.61
C ARG A 69 4.74 7.28 5.78
N ALA A 70 4.48 8.24 4.90
CA ALA A 70 3.33 8.23 4.01
C ALA A 70 3.31 6.95 3.16
N LYS A 71 4.42 6.61 2.50
CA LYS A 71 4.55 5.41 1.68
C LYS A 71 4.30 4.12 2.47
N ARG A 72 4.79 4.03 3.71
CA ARG A 72 4.52 2.87 4.59
C ARG A 72 3.05 2.78 4.99
N LEU A 73 2.43 3.89 5.37
CA LEU A 73 1.01 3.92 5.76
C LEU A 73 0.11 3.58 4.58
N ILE A 74 0.32 4.25 3.44
CA ILE A 74 -0.42 3.97 2.20
C ILE A 74 -0.15 2.57 1.70
N GLY A 75 1.08 2.07 1.79
CA GLY A 75 1.41 0.69 1.43
C GLY A 75 0.59 -0.32 2.24
N ARG A 76 0.41 -0.10 3.55
CA ARG A 76 -0.44 -0.96 4.39
C ARG A 76 -1.92 -0.85 4.02
N VAL A 77 -2.42 0.35 3.74
CA VAL A 77 -3.81 0.57 3.33
C VAL A 77 -4.09 -0.05 1.96
N ALA A 78 -3.19 0.16 1.00
CA ALA A 78 -3.26 -0.43 -0.34
C ALA A 78 -3.21 -1.95 -0.26
N GLU A 79 -2.34 -2.53 0.58
CA GLU A 79 -2.26 -3.98 0.79
C GLU A 79 -3.55 -4.54 1.43
N ALA A 80 -4.16 -3.81 2.38
CA ALA A 80 -5.41 -4.21 3.01
C ALA A 80 -6.61 -4.12 2.06
N LEU A 81 -6.58 -3.17 1.10
CA LEU A 81 -7.65 -2.91 0.15
C LEU A 81 -7.40 -3.49 -1.24
N LYS A 82 -6.27 -4.16 -1.48
CA LYS A 82 -5.87 -4.68 -2.81
C LYS A 82 -6.89 -5.65 -3.42
N ASP A 83 -7.65 -6.33 -2.57
CA ASP A 83 -8.70 -7.26 -3.00
C ASP A 83 -9.91 -6.52 -3.62
N GLN A 84 -10.08 -5.23 -3.32
CA GLN A 84 -11.21 -4.41 -3.74
C GLN A 84 -10.81 -3.24 -4.66
N TYR A 85 -9.61 -2.66 -4.45
CA TYR A 85 -9.14 -1.43 -5.08
C TYR A 85 -7.67 -1.53 -5.47
N THR A 86 -7.28 -0.97 -6.62
CA THR A 86 -5.85 -0.86 -6.98
C THR A 86 -5.36 0.55 -6.66
N ILE A 87 -4.86 0.77 -5.45
CA ILE A 87 -4.35 2.08 -5.03
C ILE A 87 -2.88 2.21 -5.44
N ILE A 88 -2.56 3.20 -6.26
CA ILE A 88 -1.20 3.49 -6.72
C ILE A 88 -0.75 4.79 -6.07
N HIS A 89 0.22 4.70 -5.14
CA HIS A 89 0.88 5.88 -4.60
C HIS A 89 1.85 6.44 -5.64
N VAL A 90 1.52 7.60 -6.21
CA VAL A 90 2.28 8.18 -7.32
C VAL A 90 3.41 9.05 -6.81
N ASP A 91 3.09 9.95 -5.88
CA ASP A 91 4.05 10.90 -5.34
C ASP A 91 3.60 11.42 -3.95
N ASN A 92 4.54 12.01 -3.23
CA ASN A 92 4.32 12.70 -1.97
C ASN A 92 4.81 14.15 -2.10
N CYS A 93 3.96 15.14 -1.83
CA CYS A 93 4.40 16.53 -1.68
C CYS A 93 5.19 16.65 -0.37
N GLU A 94 6.50 16.90 -0.47
CA GLU A 94 7.41 17.10 0.66
C GLU A 94 8.07 18.48 0.54
N SER A 95 8.04 19.28 1.61
CA SER A 95 8.91 20.45 1.68
C SER A 95 10.37 20.05 1.62
N LYS A 96 11.05 20.38 0.52
CA LYS A 96 12.51 20.26 0.43
C LYS A 96 13.26 21.45 1.02
N ASP A 97 12.55 22.50 1.43
CA ASP A 97 13.17 23.60 2.13
C ASP A 97 13.45 23.21 3.58
N ILE A 98 14.68 22.74 3.80
CA ILE A 98 15.35 22.72 5.10
C ILE A 98 15.48 24.17 5.55
N LEU A 99 14.38 24.77 6.02
CA LEU A 99 14.46 26.01 6.78
C LEU A 99 15.13 25.70 8.13
N PRO A 100 16.04 26.56 8.60
CA PRO A 100 16.71 26.37 9.89
C PRO A 100 15.66 26.16 10.98
N GLU A 101 15.90 25.18 11.84
CA GLU A 101 14.92 24.66 12.82
C GLU A 101 14.16 25.77 13.56
N GLY A 102 12.81 25.76 13.47
CA GLY A 102 12.00 26.63 14.33
C GLY A 102 10.53 26.84 13.94
N HIS A 103 10.14 26.65 12.68
CA HIS A 103 8.76 26.89 12.23
C HIS A 103 8.28 25.74 11.32
N LYS A 104 7.90 24.59 11.89
CA LYS A 104 7.45 23.39 11.15
C LYS A 104 5.92 23.26 11.02
N ASN A 105 5.16 24.28 11.40
CA ASN A 105 3.70 24.23 11.50
C ASN A 105 3.01 25.30 10.63
N GLN A 106 3.63 25.73 9.54
CA GLN A 106 3.01 26.65 8.61
C GLN A 106 3.33 26.24 7.18
N LEU A 107 2.28 25.96 6.41
CA LEU A 107 2.36 25.79 4.96
C LEU A 107 3.10 26.98 4.34
N THR A 108 4.22 26.72 3.69
CA THR A 108 4.95 27.76 2.94
C THR A 108 4.35 27.88 1.54
N VAL A 109 4.46 29.07 0.93
CA VAL A 109 3.95 29.32 -0.43
C VAL A 109 4.52 28.29 -1.42
N THR A 110 5.75 27.80 -1.17
CA THR A 110 6.43 26.78 -1.97
C THR A 110 5.70 25.43 -1.98
N GLU A 111 5.12 25.00 -0.86
CA GLU A 111 4.40 23.71 -0.76
C GLU A 111 3.06 23.72 -1.49
N ILE A 112 2.38 24.87 -1.46
CA ILE A 112 1.13 25.13 -2.17
C ILE A 112 1.34 24.99 -3.68
N ASP A 113 2.39 25.61 -4.20
CA ASP A 113 2.74 25.54 -5.62
C ASP A 113 3.17 24.12 -6.03
N GLU A 114 3.87 23.38 -5.15
CA GLU A 114 4.25 21.99 -5.40
C GLU A 114 3.02 21.07 -5.47
N VAL A 115 2.02 21.26 -4.61
CA VAL A 115 0.75 20.51 -4.69
C VAL A 115 0.09 20.75 -6.05
N GLU A 116 -0.02 22.00 -6.49
CA GLU A 116 -0.58 22.31 -7.80
C GLU A 116 0.20 21.64 -8.95
N ALA A 117 1.53 21.74 -8.93
CA ALA A 117 2.39 21.15 -9.94
C ALA A 117 2.26 19.62 -10.00
N LYS A 118 2.28 18.94 -8.84
CA LYS A 118 2.14 17.48 -8.76
C LYS A 118 0.76 17.00 -9.17
N VAL A 119 -0.30 17.72 -8.76
CA VAL A 119 -1.66 17.39 -9.20
C VAL A 119 -1.80 17.56 -10.71
N LYS A 120 -1.21 18.59 -11.31
CA LYS A 120 -1.18 18.76 -12.78
C LYS A 120 -0.37 17.67 -13.48
N GLN A 121 0.79 17.32 -12.94
CA GLN A 121 1.71 16.35 -13.55
C GLN A 121 1.19 14.91 -13.48
N HIS A 122 0.67 14.50 -12.32
CA HIS A 122 0.28 13.12 -12.05
C HIS A 122 -1.22 12.87 -12.20
N ASN A 123 -2.02 13.94 -12.27
CA ASN A 123 -3.47 13.91 -12.38
C ASN A 123 -4.14 12.90 -11.42
N PRO A 124 -3.82 12.96 -10.10
CA PRO A 124 -4.33 12.01 -9.14
C PRO A 124 -5.85 12.09 -9.01
N GLU A 125 -6.46 10.94 -8.70
CA GLU A 125 -7.89 10.84 -8.41
C GLU A 125 -8.18 11.10 -6.93
N VAL A 126 -7.17 10.87 -6.09
CA VAL A 126 -7.28 11.02 -4.64
C VAL A 126 -6.09 11.80 -4.12
N LEU A 127 -6.33 12.73 -3.21
CA LEU A 127 -5.28 13.44 -2.47
C LEU A 127 -5.55 13.40 -0.97
N PHE A 128 -4.54 12.99 -0.21
CA PHE A 128 -4.60 12.90 1.25
C PHE A 128 -3.71 13.92 1.93
N SER A 129 -4.31 14.69 2.83
CA SER A 129 -3.62 15.62 3.72
C SER A 129 -3.32 14.92 5.04
N ALA A 130 -2.05 14.89 5.45
CA ALA A 130 -1.61 14.23 6.68
C ALA A 130 -2.16 14.91 7.95
N SER A 131 -2.21 14.17 9.06
CA SER A 131 -2.70 14.62 10.38
C SER A 131 -1.80 15.65 11.08
N MET A 132 -0.76 16.12 10.42
CA MET A 132 0.12 17.16 10.96
C MET A 132 -0.28 18.56 10.49
N TRP A 133 -1.18 18.64 9.50
CA TRP A 133 -1.73 19.88 9.01
C TRP A 133 -2.95 20.27 9.83
N THR A 134 -3.06 21.56 10.11
CA THR A 134 -4.27 22.13 10.69
C THR A 134 -5.44 22.03 9.71
N ALA A 135 -6.67 22.18 10.21
CA ALA A 135 -7.86 22.11 9.37
C ALA A 135 -7.85 23.21 8.28
N GLU A 136 -7.34 24.39 8.61
CA GLU A 136 -7.20 25.53 7.70
C GLU A 136 -6.19 25.23 6.59
N GLU A 137 -5.03 24.67 6.93
CA GLU A 137 -4.00 24.30 5.93
C GLU A 137 -4.49 23.18 5.01
N ALA A 138 -5.15 22.16 5.57
CA ALA A 138 -5.76 21.11 4.77
C ALA A 138 -6.83 21.66 3.82
N GLN A 139 -7.63 22.63 4.25
CA GLN A 139 -8.59 23.31 3.37
C GLN A 139 -7.91 24.09 2.25
N GLN A 140 -6.78 24.75 2.51
CA GLN A 140 -6.00 25.44 1.48
C GLN A 140 -5.48 24.43 0.44
N ILE A 141 -4.83 23.34 0.88
CA ILE A 141 -4.36 22.24 0.01
C ILE A 141 -5.51 21.72 -0.86
N HIS A 142 -6.67 21.50 -0.24
CA HIS A 142 -7.87 21.03 -0.93
C HIS A 142 -8.40 22.03 -1.95
N ALA A 143 -8.38 23.33 -1.65
CA ALA A 143 -8.82 24.39 -2.56
C ALA A 143 -7.91 24.45 -3.80
N ILE A 144 -6.60 24.31 -3.62
CA ILE A 144 -5.62 24.26 -4.71
C ILE A 144 -5.81 23.01 -5.55
N ALA A 145 -5.92 21.84 -4.91
CA ALA A 145 -6.17 20.60 -5.63
C ALA A 145 -7.47 20.67 -6.46
N ARG A 146 -8.53 21.28 -5.92
CA ARG A 146 -9.80 21.53 -6.63
C ARG A 146 -9.69 22.55 -7.74
N SER A 147 -8.83 23.57 -7.61
CA SER A 147 -8.64 24.56 -8.67
C SER A 147 -8.01 23.93 -9.91
N VAL A 148 -7.15 22.92 -9.71
CA VAL A 148 -6.57 22.13 -10.80
C VAL A 148 -7.55 21.08 -11.31
N ARG A 149 -8.14 20.30 -10.41
CA ARG A 149 -9.04 19.20 -10.72
C ARG A 149 -10.27 19.25 -9.80
N PRO A 150 -11.42 19.76 -10.26
CA PRO A 150 -12.61 19.89 -9.41
C PRO A 150 -13.16 18.53 -8.94
N ASP A 151 -12.94 17.47 -9.72
CA ASP A 151 -13.42 16.10 -9.44
C ASP A 151 -12.44 15.26 -8.60
N ILE A 152 -11.40 15.86 -8.03
CA ILE A 152 -10.44 15.14 -7.18
C ILE A 152 -11.05 14.81 -5.81
N LYS A 153 -10.84 13.57 -5.36
CA LYS A 153 -11.29 13.13 -4.04
C LYS A 153 -10.29 13.56 -2.98
N LEU A 154 -10.76 14.38 -2.06
CA LEU A 154 -9.91 15.02 -1.05
C LEU A 154 -10.27 14.51 0.33
N HIS A 155 -9.25 14.14 1.08
CA HIS A 155 -9.43 13.69 2.46
C HIS A 155 -8.32 14.20 3.35
N ALA A 156 -8.72 14.93 4.40
CA ALA A 156 -7.81 15.38 5.43
C ALA A 156 -7.91 14.42 6.62
N ILE A 157 -6.77 13.90 7.04
CA ILE A 157 -6.68 13.09 8.25
C ILE A 157 -6.76 14.04 9.44
N PRO A 158 -7.65 13.79 10.43
CA PRO A 158 -7.80 14.66 11.59
C PRO A 158 -6.47 14.88 12.34
N GLU A 159 -6.23 16.12 12.76
CA GLU A 159 -5.06 16.47 13.56
C GLU A 159 -5.02 15.68 14.87
N GLY A 160 -3.82 15.30 15.32
CA GLY A 160 -3.64 14.63 16.62
C GLY A 160 -3.99 13.13 16.66
N LEU A 161 -4.62 12.58 15.61
CA LEU A 161 -5.00 11.16 15.55
C LEU A 161 -3.80 10.22 15.77
N GLN A 162 -2.64 10.60 15.24
CA GLN A 162 -1.38 9.88 15.44
C GLN A 162 -0.92 9.86 16.91
N VAL A 163 -1.07 10.99 17.60
CA VAL A 163 -0.58 11.16 18.98
C VAL A 163 -1.49 10.43 19.95
N GLU A 164 -2.79 10.51 19.72
CA GLU A 164 -3.80 9.91 20.60
C GLU A 164 -3.86 8.39 20.47
N ARG A 165 -3.79 7.85 19.24
CA ARG A 165 -4.04 6.43 18.97
C ARG A 165 -2.91 5.69 18.26
N GLY A 166 -1.82 6.39 17.93
CA GLY A 166 -0.66 5.81 17.29
C GLY A 166 -0.78 5.67 15.77
N PRO A 167 0.27 5.14 15.12
CA PRO A 167 0.33 4.97 13.67
C PRO A 167 -0.66 3.94 13.12
N ASP A 168 -0.99 2.90 13.88
CA ASP A 168 -1.91 1.84 13.45
C ASP A 168 -3.34 2.33 13.33
N ALA A 169 -3.78 3.23 14.22
CA ALA A 169 -5.12 3.82 14.15
C ALA A 169 -5.33 4.67 12.89
N ILE A 170 -4.27 5.28 12.34
CA ILE A 170 -4.35 5.99 11.06
C ILE A 170 -4.64 5.00 9.93
N VAL A 171 -3.99 3.82 9.94
CA VAL A 171 -4.22 2.79 8.93
C VAL A 171 -5.65 2.28 9.03
N GLU A 172 -6.14 1.98 10.22
CA GLU A 172 -7.52 1.54 10.46
C GLU A 172 -8.53 2.59 9.99
N TYR A 173 -8.33 3.85 10.38
CA TYR A 173 -9.15 4.98 9.94
C TYR A 173 -9.18 5.12 8.42
N LEU A 174 -8.02 5.03 7.76
CA LEU A 174 -7.94 5.09 6.30
C LEU A 174 -8.61 3.88 5.66
N CYS A 175 -8.45 2.66 6.19
CA CYS A 175 -9.14 1.47 5.68
C CYS A 175 -10.67 1.59 5.77
N GLU A 176 -11.21 2.29 6.76
CA GLU A 176 -12.65 2.56 6.85
C GLU A 176 -13.10 3.69 5.91
N LYS A 177 -12.31 4.75 5.77
CA LYS A 177 -12.69 5.95 4.99
C LYS A 177 -12.40 5.83 3.51
N VAL A 178 -11.30 5.20 3.11
CA VAL A 178 -10.88 5.07 1.71
C VAL A 178 -11.95 4.39 0.86
N PRO A 179 -12.56 3.25 1.24
CA PRO A 179 -13.61 2.64 0.44
C PRO A 179 -14.82 3.57 0.25
N VAL A 180 -15.27 4.23 1.33
CA VAL A 180 -16.38 5.18 1.28
C VAL A 180 -16.04 6.36 0.36
N LEU A 181 -14.80 6.86 0.41
CA LEU A 181 -14.34 7.91 -0.49
C LEU A 181 -14.31 7.43 -1.93
N LEU A 182 -13.76 6.26 -2.22
CA LEU A 182 -13.62 5.74 -3.58
C LEU A 182 -14.97 5.39 -4.21
N ASP A 183 -15.93 4.89 -3.42
CA ASP A 183 -17.28 4.55 -3.86
C ASP A 183 -18.24 5.75 -4.02
N SER A 184 -17.88 6.92 -3.48
CA SER A 184 -18.73 8.12 -3.49
C SER A 184 -18.76 8.89 -4.80
#